data_AF-A0A7J6DBL0-F1
#
_entry.id   AF-A0A7J6DBL0-F1
#
_cell.length_a   1.000
_cell.length_b   1.000
_cell.length_c   1.000
_cell.angle_alpha   90.00
_cell.angle_beta   90.00
_cell.angle_gamma   90.00
#
_symmetry.space_group_name_H-M   'P 1'
#
loop_
_entity.id
_entity.type
_entity.pdbx_description
1 polymer ?
#
loop_
_entity_poly.entity_id
_entity_poly.type
_entity_poly.pdbx_seq_one_letter_code
_entity_poly.pdbx_strand_id
1 'polypeptide(L)'
;MSVCRLSKETLQKLVECVYEAQEEELTQCFLQKVSGDLTSCSLSWEQLHYFLQHRVQQITVNLKKSNIQCRIGQIMPFLNRIKFKQMSSSFMLCVIREIYESGSAGFVSSLLRSVENYINLQSRDLDSVHCAALRFTLQHCTAASLSLQWTSVPEEELERILPLFTHLSHLSVDRLLLLKMLHCCSVSDVQQEAAAVLLSVLQHKLDFSSRSALDLTTNTDSEPLHLTADDCRAMSRVIQRAQSDTIRYCHSHITLQPKTGCPWKLSRAEPARSLSGALGEELDLSQTRLDLQVCRGLELILEYSERRTELDLSQCRLTDDSLDLLLPNLHKVQHIDFSGNSITEAGAEKIYRIVTRNSNIKTVRLFNNIIESRELFRTDPRFEIW
;
A
#
# COMPACT_ATOMS: atom_id res chain seq x y z
N MET A 1 17.70 12.67 -33.56
CA MET A 1 16.99 11.70 -34.41
C MET A 1 15.52 11.69 -34.00
N SER A 2 14.62 11.99 -34.93
CA SER A 2 13.18 12.04 -34.71
C SER A 2 12.62 10.63 -34.55
N VAL A 3 11.92 10.37 -33.43
CA VAL A 3 11.20 9.11 -33.20
C VAL A 3 10.05 9.02 -34.21
N CYS A 4 10.08 8.01 -35.07
CA CYS A 4 9.06 7.82 -36.09
C CYS A 4 7.82 7.19 -35.44
N ARG A 5 6.75 7.96 -35.21
CA ARG A 5 5.47 7.43 -34.72
C ARG A 5 4.77 6.68 -35.86
N LEU A 6 5.03 5.38 -35.95
CA LEU A 6 4.33 4.47 -36.85
C LEU A 6 2.93 4.15 -36.30
N SER A 7 1.97 3.90 -37.19
CA SER A 7 0.67 3.37 -36.77
C SER A 7 0.85 1.94 -36.22
N LYS A 8 -0.10 1.49 -35.37
CA LYS A 8 -0.07 0.13 -34.81
C LYS A 8 -0.01 -0.95 -35.90
N GLU A 9 -0.81 -0.80 -36.95
CA GLU A 9 -0.91 -1.76 -38.06
C GLU A 9 0.37 -1.77 -38.91
N THR A 10 0.94 -0.60 -39.18
CA THR A 10 2.21 -0.51 -39.91
C THR A 10 3.35 -1.13 -39.10
N LEU A 11 3.40 -0.87 -37.78
CA LEU A 11 4.43 -1.44 -36.93
C LEU A 11 4.33 -2.97 -36.83
N GLN A 12 3.12 -3.53 -36.73
CA GLN A 12 2.91 -4.98 -36.72
C GLN A 12 3.41 -5.63 -38.03
N LYS A 13 3.04 -5.08 -39.18
CA LYS A 13 3.51 -5.59 -40.49
C LYS A 13 5.03 -5.49 -40.64
N LEU A 14 5.63 -4.39 -40.17
CA LEU A 14 7.08 -4.24 -40.20
C LEU A 14 7.79 -5.26 -39.33
N VAL A 15 7.27 -5.56 -38.14
CA VAL A 15 7.81 -6.62 -37.27
C VAL A 15 7.79 -7.97 -37.99
N GLU A 16 6.68 -8.31 -38.65
CA GLU A 16 6.55 -9.56 -39.41
C GLU A 16 7.57 -9.61 -40.56
N CYS A 17 7.67 -8.56 -41.38
CA CYS A 17 8.64 -8.51 -42.48
C CYS A 17 10.09 -8.56 -42.01
N VAL A 18 10.44 -7.84 -40.93
CA VAL A 18 11.79 -7.84 -40.35
C VAL A 18 12.14 -9.22 -39.81
N TYR A 19 11.19 -9.87 -39.14
CA TYR A 19 11.35 -11.23 -38.65
C TYR A 19 11.48 -12.25 -39.81
N GLU A 20 10.68 -12.15 -40.86
CA GLU A 20 10.77 -13.06 -42.02
C GLU A 20 12.08 -12.91 -42.79
N ALA A 21 12.60 -11.67 -42.91
CA ALA A 21 13.85 -11.41 -43.60
C ALA A 21 15.06 -12.04 -42.89
N GLN A 22 15.03 -12.16 -41.55
CA GLN A 22 16.13 -12.69 -40.73
C GLN A 22 17.48 -11.96 -40.98
N GLU A 23 17.43 -10.70 -41.44
CA GLU A 23 18.62 -9.90 -41.75
C GLU A 23 19.06 -9.05 -40.55
N GLU A 24 20.33 -9.18 -40.15
CA GLU A 24 20.86 -8.52 -38.95
C GLU A 24 20.83 -6.99 -39.07
N GLU A 25 21.41 -6.41 -40.12
CA GLU A 25 21.48 -4.94 -40.30
C GLU A 25 20.10 -4.29 -40.33
N LEU A 26 19.16 -4.93 -41.04
CA LEU A 26 17.78 -4.49 -41.13
C LEU A 26 17.09 -4.53 -39.75
N THR A 27 17.31 -5.60 -38.99
CA THR A 27 16.78 -5.77 -37.64
C THR A 27 17.32 -4.72 -36.67
N GLN A 28 18.63 -4.48 -36.71
CA GLN A 28 19.27 -3.46 -35.87
C GLN A 28 18.76 -2.05 -36.22
N CYS A 29 18.67 -1.71 -37.51
CA CYS A 29 18.14 -0.43 -37.98
C CYS A 29 16.67 -0.23 -37.60
N PHE A 30 15.84 -1.27 -37.75
CA PHE A 30 14.45 -1.27 -37.35
C PHE A 30 14.30 -0.99 -35.85
N LEU A 31 14.98 -1.77 -35.02
CA LEU A 31 14.94 -1.62 -33.57
C LEU A 31 15.34 -0.19 -33.18
N GLN A 32 16.46 0.33 -33.68
CA GLN A 32 16.90 1.70 -33.39
C GLN A 32 15.84 2.76 -33.75
N LYS A 33 15.20 2.63 -34.92
CA LYS A 33 14.16 3.57 -35.37
C LYS A 33 12.94 3.60 -34.45
N VAL A 34 12.56 2.45 -33.89
CA VAL A 34 11.42 2.34 -32.96
C VAL A 34 11.84 2.45 -31.48
N SER A 35 13.13 2.71 -31.21
CA SER A 35 13.70 2.75 -29.86
C SER A 35 13.40 1.48 -29.03
N GLY A 36 13.16 0.36 -29.72
CA GLY A 36 12.88 -0.94 -29.12
C GLY A 36 11.48 -1.05 -28.57
N ASP A 37 10.61 -0.05 -28.79
CA ASP A 37 9.23 -0.07 -28.34
C ASP A 37 8.36 -0.90 -29.29
N LEU A 38 8.06 -2.12 -28.86
CA LEU A 38 7.16 -3.05 -29.52
C LEU A 38 5.84 -3.22 -28.74
N THR A 39 5.49 -2.29 -27.84
CA THR A 39 4.30 -2.39 -26.97
C THR A 39 2.97 -2.36 -27.72
N SER A 40 2.97 -1.95 -28.99
CA SER A 40 1.78 -1.94 -29.84
C SER A 40 1.58 -3.23 -30.63
N CYS A 41 2.60 -4.08 -30.70
CA CYS A 41 2.61 -5.34 -31.44
C CYS A 41 2.06 -6.50 -30.59
N SER A 42 1.53 -7.50 -31.29
CA SER A 42 1.27 -8.84 -30.73
C SER A 42 2.40 -9.74 -31.22
N LEU A 43 3.32 -10.08 -30.34
CA LEU A 43 4.48 -10.91 -30.66
C LEU A 43 4.25 -12.35 -30.23
N SER A 44 4.68 -13.30 -31.05
CA SER A 44 4.94 -14.67 -30.58
C SER A 44 6.24 -14.73 -29.77
N TRP A 45 6.48 -15.85 -29.08
CA TRP A 45 7.75 -16.04 -28.38
C TRP A 45 8.93 -16.08 -29.35
N GLU A 46 8.79 -16.72 -30.51
CA GLU A 46 9.84 -16.87 -31.51
C GLU A 46 10.27 -15.51 -32.07
N GLN A 47 9.30 -14.64 -32.37
CA GLN A 47 9.55 -13.27 -32.79
C GLN A 47 10.29 -12.50 -31.70
N LEU A 48 9.78 -12.52 -30.47
CA LEU A 48 10.43 -11.84 -29.34
C LEU A 48 11.85 -12.37 -29.11
N HIS A 49 12.04 -13.68 -29.10
CA HIS A 49 13.33 -14.33 -28.92
C HIS A 49 14.32 -13.92 -30.02
N TYR A 50 13.90 -13.89 -31.28
CA TYR A 50 14.70 -13.38 -32.39
C TYR A 50 15.19 -11.95 -32.13
N PHE A 51 14.28 -11.03 -31.78
CA PHE A 51 14.70 -9.65 -31.49
C PHE A 51 15.63 -9.56 -30.27
N LEU A 52 15.41 -10.39 -29.25
CA LEU A 52 16.24 -10.42 -28.04
C LEU A 52 17.66 -10.94 -28.26
N GLN A 53 17.90 -11.71 -29.31
CA GLN A 53 19.25 -12.14 -29.68
C GLN A 53 20.12 -10.94 -30.12
N HIS A 54 19.51 -9.92 -30.72
CA HIS A 54 20.19 -8.75 -31.26
C HIS A 54 20.54 -7.74 -30.14
N ARG A 55 21.83 -7.48 -29.92
CA ARG A 55 22.36 -6.78 -28.74
C ARG A 55 22.23 -5.24 -28.77
N VAL A 56 21.22 -4.69 -29.41
CA VAL A 56 21.23 -3.25 -29.75
C VAL A 56 20.69 -2.37 -28.63
N GLN A 57 19.58 -2.75 -27.99
CA GLN A 57 18.93 -1.96 -26.95
C GLN A 57 17.88 -2.80 -26.19
N GLN A 58 17.33 -2.24 -25.11
CA GLN A 58 16.24 -2.86 -24.37
C GLN A 58 14.96 -2.87 -25.20
N ILE A 59 14.28 -4.02 -25.25
CA ILE A 59 13.02 -4.20 -25.99
C ILE A 59 11.87 -4.02 -25.02
N THR A 60 10.96 -3.09 -25.32
CA THR A 60 9.75 -2.87 -24.52
C THR A 60 8.57 -3.60 -25.14
N VAL A 61 7.90 -4.46 -24.37
CA VAL A 61 6.77 -5.27 -24.83
C VAL A 61 5.57 -5.10 -23.90
N ASN A 62 4.36 -5.29 -24.43
CA ASN A 62 3.14 -5.38 -23.63
C ASN A 62 2.63 -6.82 -23.63
N LEU A 63 2.68 -7.49 -22.47
CA LEU A 63 2.28 -8.89 -22.33
C LEU A 63 0.77 -9.10 -22.46
N LYS A 64 -0.08 -8.09 -22.23
CA LYS A 64 -1.53 -8.24 -22.46
C LYS A 64 -1.87 -8.36 -23.94
N LYS A 65 -1.03 -7.80 -24.83
CA LYS A 65 -1.25 -7.84 -26.28
C LYS A 65 -0.54 -9.02 -26.95
N SER A 66 0.54 -9.51 -26.35
CA SER A 66 1.35 -10.58 -26.92
C SER A 66 1.03 -11.91 -26.24
N ASN A 67 0.57 -12.90 -27.00
CA ASN A 67 0.31 -14.25 -26.48
C ASN A 67 1.63 -15.04 -26.36
N ILE A 68 2.53 -14.57 -25.50
CA ILE A 68 3.85 -15.18 -25.32
C ILE A 68 3.70 -16.44 -24.46
N GLN A 69 3.51 -17.58 -25.13
CA GLN A 69 3.54 -18.90 -24.50
C GLN A 69 4.99 -19.40 -24.41
N CYS A 70 5.85 -18.71 -23.67
CA CYS A 70 7.23 -19.17 -23.43
C CYS A 70 7.35 -19.91 -22.10
N ARG A 71 8.22 -20.93 -22.04
CA ARG A 71 8.67 -21.47 -20.74
C ARG A 71 9.47 -20.40 -20.02
N ILE A 72 9.20 -20.17 -18.74
CA ILE A 72 9.82 -19.10 -17.95
C ILE A 72 11.36 -19.21 -17.98
N GLY A 73 11.91 -20.42 -17.85
CA GLY A 73 13.36 -20.64 -17.97
C GLY A 73 13.99 -20.11 -19.27
N GLN A 74 13.25 -19.99 -20.37
CA GLN A 74 13.77 -19.42 -21.63
C GLN A 74 13.80 -17.89 -21.62
N ILE A 75 12.95 -17.23 -20.84
CA ILE A 75 12.96 -15.76 -20.73
C ILE A 75 14.01 -15.27 -19.73
N MET A 76 14.39 -16.11 -18.77
CA MET A 76 15.32 -15.78 -17.69
C MET A 76 16.63 -15.10 -18.16
N PRO A 77 17.36 -15.63 -19.17
CA PRO A 77 18.62 -15.03 -19.62
C PRO A 77 18.45 -13.63 -20.25
N PHE A 78 17.22 -13.26 -20.62
CA PHE A 78 16.91 -12.03 -21.33
C PHE A 78 16.20 -10.98 -20.46
N LEU A 79 15.95 -11.24 -19.18
CA LEU A 79 15.22 -10.29 -18.31
C LEU A 79 15.84 -8.89 -18.32
N ASN A 80 17.17 -8.77 -18.34
CA ASN A 80 17.86 -7.48 -18.40
C ASN A 80 17.71 -6.74 -19.74
N ARG A 81 17.23 -7.42 -20.78
CA ARG A 81 17.02 -6.89 -22.14
C ARG A 81 15.57 -6.56 -22.42
N ILE A 82 14.65 -6.99 -21.57
CA ILE A 82 13.22 -6.76 -21.76
C ILE A 82 12.78 -5.66 -20.80
N LYS A 83 11.83 -4.85 -21.25
CA LYS A 83 11.02 -3.98 -20.43
C LYS A 83 9.57 -4.37 -20.58
N PHE A 84 8.97 -4.91 -19.53
CA PHE A 84 7.60 -5.35 -19.54
C PHE A 84 6.67 -4.20 -19.17
N LYS A 85 5.76 -3.86 -20.07
CA LYS A 85 4.58 -3.06 -19.74
C LYS A 85 3.42 -4.00 -19.44
N GLN A 86 2.76 -3.77 -18.31
CA GLN A 86 1.58 -4.51 -17.87
C GLN A 86 1.81 -6.02 -17.72
N MET A 87 2.91 -6.42 -17.06
CA MET A 87 3.10 -7.81 -16.66
C MET A 87 1.94 -8.26 -15.75
N SER A 88 1.34 -9.42 -16.05
CA SER A 88 0.28 -9.98 -15.21
C SER A 88 0.85 -10.49 -13.88
N SER A 89 0.04 -10.47 -12.83
CA SER A 89 0.46 -10.99 -11.52
C SER A 89 0.75 -12.49 -11.54
N SER A 90 0.04 -13.26 -12.38
CA SER A 90 0.31 -14.68 -12.61
C SER A 90 1.68 -14.93 -13.22
N PHE A 91 2.07 -14.13 -14.23
CA PHE A 91 3.37 -14.26 -14.87
C PHE A 91 4.50 -13.78 -13.94
N MET A 92 4.28 -12.70 -13.18
CA MET A 92 5.20 -12.25 -12.14
C MET A 92 5.50 -13.36 -11.12
N LEU A 93 4.45 -14.01 -10.61
CA LEU A 93 4.57 -15.10 -9.63
C LEU A 93 5.39 -16.28 -10.19
N CYS A 94 5.13 -16.64 -11.44
CA CYS A 94 5.88 -17.63 -12.20
C CYS A 94 7.38 -17.26 -12.32
N VAL A 95 7.71 -16.01 -12.64
CA VAL A 95 9.10 -15.55 -12.79
C VAL A 95 9.83 -15.55 -11.45
N ILE A 96 9.23 -15.04 -10.37
CA ILE A 96 9.89 -15.04 -9.06
C ILE A 96 10.12 -16.47 -8.53
N ARG A 97 9.21 -17.39 -8.85
CA ARG A 97 9.37 -18.82 -8.51
C ARG A 97 10.54 -19.44 -9.27
N GLU A 98 10.65 -19.21 -10.57
CA GLU A 98 11.79 -19.70 -11.37
C GLU A 98 13.12 -19.10 -10.88
N ILE A 99 13.12 -17.81 -10.53
CA ILE A 99 14.30 -17.15 -9.94
C ILE A 99 14.72 -17.85 -8.64
N TYR A 100 13.76 -18.12 -7.76
CA TYR A 100 14.01 -18.82 -6.50
C TYR A 100 14.55 -20.24 -6.73
N GLU A 101 13.94 -21.00 -7.65
CA GLU A 101 14.39 -22.36 -8.01
C GLU A 101 15.80 -22.35 -8.63
N SER A 102 16.17 -21.28 -9.35
CA SER A 102 17.52 -21.11 -9.89
C SER A 102 18.58 -20.73 -8.85
N GLY A 103 18.17 -20.21 -7.68
CA GLY A 103 19.05 -19.70 -6.63
C GLY A 103 19.87 -18.46 -7.01
N SER A 104 19.65 -17.86 -8.18
CA SER A 104 20.47 -16.76 -8.69
C SER A 104 19.87 -15.39 -8.33
N ALA A 105 20.44 -14.76 -7.31
CA ALA A 105 20.10 -13.37 -6.93
C ALA A 105 20.33 -12.36 -8.07
N GLY A 106 21.24 -12.66 -9.01
CA GLY A 106 21.48 -11.81 -10.19
C GLY A 106 20.23 -11.63 -11.06
N PHE A 107 19.35 -12.64 -11.11
CA PHE A 107 18.10 -12.53 -11.86
C PHE A 107 17.06 -11.65 -11.16
N VAL A 108 17.10 -11.47 -9.84
CA VAL A 108 16.23 -10.52 -9.13
C VAL A 108 16.47 -9.10 -9.64
N SER A 109 17.74 -8.69 -9.72
CA SER A 109 18.10 -7.36 -10.25
C SER A 109 17.69 -7.17 -11.71
N SER A 110 17.77 -8.24 -12.51
CA SER A 110 17.36 -8.23 -13.91
C SER A 110 15.84 -8.12 -14.05
N LEU A 111 15.08 -8.84 -13.23
CA LEU A 111 13.63 -8.74 -13.13
C LEU A 111 13.23 -7.30 -12.76
N LEU A 112 13.75 -6.75 -11.66
CA LEU A 112 13.37 -5.42 -11.18
C LEU A 112 13.61 -4.32 -12.24
N ARG A 113 14.72 -4.39 -12.97
CA ARG A 113 14.99 -3.48 -14.11
C ARG A 113 13.96 -3.64 -15.23
N SER A 114 13.50 -4.86 -15.47
CA SER A 114 12.52 -5.17 -16.52
C SER A 114 11.11 -4.67 -16.20
N VAL A 115 10.77 -4.49 -14.92
CA VAL A 115 9.42 -4.11 -14.45
C VAL A 115 9.40 -2.76 -13.72
N GLU A 116 10.43 -1.92 -13.90
CA GLU A 116 10.53 -0.61 -13.26
C GLU A 116 10.40 -0.67 -11.72
N ASN A 117 11.04 -1.66 -11.10
CA ASN A 117 10.99 -1.95 -9.66
C ASN A 117 9.60 -2.27 -9.09
N TYR A 118 8.60 -2.55 -9.93
CA TYR A 118 7.24 -2.87 -9.49
C TYR A 118 6.96 -4.37 -9.52
N ILE A 119 6.78 -4.96 -8.35
CA ILE A 119 6.38 -6.35 -8.15
C ILE A 119 4.87 -6.41 -7.96
N ASN A 120 4.16 -6.94 -8.95
CA ASN A 120 2.71 -7.10 -8.91
C ASN A 120 2.33 -8.56 -8.60
N LEU A 121 1.76 -8.80 -7.42
CA LEU A 121 1.25 -10.12 -7.01
C LEU A 121 -0.23 -10.09 -6.64
N GLN A 122 -1.00 -9.16 -7.21
CA GLN A 122 -2.42 -8.99 -6.94
C GLN A 122 -3.27 -10.23 -7.25
N SER A 123 -4.32 -10.42 -6.45
CA SER A 123 -5.34 -11.47 -6.62
C SER A 123 -4.74 -12.87 -6.69
N ARG A 124 -3.78 -13.19 -5.82
CA ARG A 124 -3.09 -14.49 -5.75
C ARG A 124 -3.33 -15.16 -4.41
N ASP A 125 -3.23 -16.48 -4.39
CA ASP A 125 -3.12 -17.26 -3.16
C ASP A 125 -1.68 -17.78 -3.07
N LEU A 126 -0.94 -17.32 -2.06
CA LEU A 126 0.47 -17.66 -1.90
C LEU A 126 0.61 -18.84 -0.94
N ASP A 127 0.94 -20.01 -1.48
CA ASP A 127 1.42 -21.14 -0.66
C ASP A 127 2.84 -20.90 -0.10
N SER A 128 3.35 -21.85 0.68
CA SER A 128 4.67 -21.76 1.30
C SER A 128 5.82 -21.64 0.30
N VAL A 129 5.71 -22.22 -0.89
CA VAL A 129 6.74 -22.13 -1.95
C VAL A 129 6.71 -20.75 -2.58
N HIS A 130 5.51 -20.21 -2.86
CA HIS A 130 5.34 -18.85 -3.33
C HIS A 130 5.85 -17.82 -2.33
N CYS A 131 5.59 -18.01 -1.02
CA CYS A 131 6.12 -17.17 0.05
C CYS A 131 7.64 -17.25 0.14
N ALA A 132 8.25 -18.44 0.01
CA ALA A 132 9.70 -18.58 -0.03
C ALA A 132 10.33 -17.83 -1.22
N ALA A 133 9.69 -17.91 -2.40
CA ALA A 133 10.14 -17.19 -3.59
C ALA A 133 10.01 -15.66 -3.44
N LEU A 134 8.93 -15.18 -2.83
CA LEU A 134 8.77 -13.78 -2.49
C LEU A 134 9.84 -13.33 -1.49
N ARG A 135 10.10 -14.10 -0.42
CA ARG A 135 11.16 -13.80 0.55
C ARG A 135 12.52 -13.71 -0.10
N PHE A 136 12.89 -14.68 -0.94
CA PHE A 136 14.13 -14.65 -1.70
C PHE A 136 14.24 -13.40 -2.58
N THR A 137 13.15 -13.04 -3.27
CA THR A 137 13.10 -11.85 -4.11
C THR A 137 13.30 -10.57 -3.28
N LEU A 138 12.64 -10.47 -2.11
CA LEU A 138 12.75 -9.30 -1.23
C LEU A 138 14.12 -9.18 -0.57
N GLN A 139 14.77 -10.30 -0.21
CA GLN A 139 16.14 -10.32 0.33
C GLN A 139 17.19 -9.75 -0.65
N HIS A 140 16.87 -9.74 -1.95
CA HIS A 140 17.76 -9.32 -3.02
C HIS A 140 17.22 -8.11 -3.81
N CYS A 141 16.15 -7.46 -3.33
CA CYS A 141 15.63 -6.22 -3.91
C CYS A 141 16.15 -4.99 -3.17
N THR A 142 16.13 -3.84 -3.85
CA THR A 142 16.40 -2.54 -3.24
C THR A 142 15.38 -1.54 -3.76
N ALA A 143 14.65 -0.90 -2.84
CA ALA A 143 13.63 0.10 -3.14
C ALA A 143 12.58 -0.37 -4.17
N ALA A 144 12.04 -1.58 -3.97
CA ALA A 144 10.97 -2.11 -4.81
C ALA A 144 9.59 -1.65 -4.34
N SER A 145 8.66 -1.45 -5.27
CA SER A 145 7.24 -1.25 -4.99
C SER A 145 6.53 -2.59 -5.09
N LEU A 146 5.82 -2.99 -4.04
CA LEU A 146 5.13 -4.28 -3.97
C LEU A 146 3.62 -4.08 -3.87
N SER A 147 2.86 -4.78 -4.72
CA SER A 147 1.41 -4.84 -4.62
C SER A 147 0.94 -6.26 -4.30
N LEU A 148 0.25 -6.40 -3.17
CA LEU A 148 -0.39 -7.60 -2.63
C LEU A 148 -1.90 -7.40 -2.44
N GLN A 149 -2.53 -6.51 -3.22
CA GLN A 149 -3.99 -6.32 -3.14
C GLN A 149 -4.73 -7.60 -3.50
N TRP A 150 -5.67 -8.00 -2.66
CA TRP A 150 -6.45 -9.24 -2.79
C TRP A 150 -5.57 -10.49 -2.79
N THR A 151 -4.45 -10.44 -2.08
CA THR A 151 -3.50 -11.54 -2.01
C THR A 151 -3.61 -12.25 -0.66
N SER A 152 -3.89 -13.55 -0.70
CA SER A 152 -3.87 -14.40 0.48
C SER A 152 -2.43 -14.80 0.81
N VAL A 153 -2.02 -14.53 2.05
CA VAL A 153 -0.71 -14.90 2.61
C VAL A 153 -0.95 -15.59 3.96
N PRO A 154 -0.41 -16.80 4.18
CA PRO A 154 -0.50 -17.50 5.45
C PRO A 154 0.11 -16.67 6.58
N GLU A 155 -0.55 -16.65 7.76
CA GLU A 155 -0.12 -15.84 8.90
C GLU A 155 1.30 -16.21 9.36
N GLU A 156 1.64 -17.50 9.35
CA GLU A 156 2.97 -18.00 9.67
C GLU A 156 4.07 -17.48 8.72
N GLU A 157 3.72 -17.16 7.47
CA GLU A 157 4.67 -16.59 6.50
C GLU A 157 4.76 -15.07 6.62
N LEU A 158 3.71 -14.38 7.09
CA LEU A 158 3.74 -12.93 7.30
C LEU A 158 4.85 -12.54 8.28
N GLU A 159 5.02 -13.28 9.38
CA GLU A 159 6.12 -13.04 10.34
C GLU A 159 7.51 -13.10 9.70
N ARG A 160 7.67 -13.92 8.65
CA ARG A 160 8.93 -14.09 7.93
C ARG A 160 9.14 -13.06 6.82
N ILE A 161 8.05 -12.54 6.25
CA ILE A 161 8.06 -11.57 5.15
C ILE A 161 8.20 -10.14 5.67
N LEU A 162 7.51 -9.79 6.76
CA LEU A 162 7.47 -8.42 7.31
C LEU A 162 8.85 -7.79 7.54
N PRO A 163 9.85 -8.47 8.13
CA PRO A 163 11.19 -7.89 8.31
C PRO A 163 11.89 -7.47 7.01
N LEU A 164 11.50 -8.07 5.88
CA LEU A 164 12.08 -7.80 4.57
C LEU A 164 11.49 -6.54 3.91
N PHE A 165 10.45 -5.94 4.48
CA PHE A 165 9.86 -4.70 3.96
C PHE A 165 10.80 -3.50 4.07
N THR A 166 11.91 -3.62 4.81
CA THR A 166 13.03 -2.67 4.81
C THR A 166 13.61 -2.42 3.41
N HIS A 167 13.42 -3.37 2.48
CA HIS A 167 13.89 -3.27 1.09
C HIS A 167 12.84 -2.65 0.14
N LEU A 168 11.64 -2.32 0.62
CA LEU A 168 10.57 -1.75 -0.18
C LEU A 168 10.55 -0.23 -0.11
N SER A 169 10.13 0.41 -1.20
CA SER A 169 9.82 1.84 -1.26
C SER A 169 8.33 2.13 -1.08
N HIS A 170 7.48 1.16 -1.45
CA HIS A 170 6.03 1.31 -1.39
C HIS A 170 5.37 -0.07 -1.26
N LEU A 171 4.32 -0.14 -0.45
CA LEU A 171 3.49 -1.32 -0.27
C LEU A 171 2.02 -0.97 -0.54
N SER A 172 1.36 -1.79 -1.35
CA SER A 172 -0.07 -1.73 -1.57
C SER A 172 -0.71 -3.05 -1.17
N VAL A 173 -1.65 -2.99 -0.23
CA VAL A 173 -2.36 -4.14 0.36
C VAL A 173 -3.85 -3.81 0.46
N ASP A 174 -4.70 -4.81 0.53
CA ASP A 174 -6.10 -4.61 0.91
C ASP A 174 -6.27 -4.56 2.44
N ARG A 175 -7.45 -4.13 2.87
CA ARG A 175 -7.82 -3.94 4.28
C ARG A 175 -7.66 -5.18 5.17
N LEU A 176 -7.88 -6.39 4.62
CA LEU A 176 -7.80 -7.63 5.39
C LEU A 176 -6.34 -8.04 5.60
N LEU A 177 -5.53 -7.97 4.54
CA LEU A 177 -4.10 -8.23 4.63
C LEU A 177 -3.40 -7.18 5.50
N LEU A 178 -3.79 -5.90 5.38
CA LEU A 178 -3.32 -4.83 6.25
C LEU A 178 -3.60 -5.15 7.73
N LEU A 179 -4.83 -5.56 8.06
CA LEU A 179 -5.19 -5.90 9.43
C LEU A 179 -4.37 -7.07 9.99
N LYS A 180 -4.17 -8.12 9.18
CA LYS A 180 -3.30 -9.26 9.54
C LYS A 180 -1.86 -8.82 9.81
N MET A 181 -1.30 -7.97 8.95
CA MET A 181 0.07 -7.44 9.13
C MET A 181 0.21 -6.60 10.41
N LEU A 182 -0.81 -5.79 10.74
CA LEU A 182 -0.84 -5.01 11.97
C LEU A 182 -0.92 -5.90 13.21
N HIS A 183 -1.74 -6.97 13.15
CA HIS A 183 -1.79 -7.96 14.21
C HIS A 183 -0.45 -8.63 14.44
N CYS A 184 0.21 -9.13 13.38
CA CYS A 184 1.54 -9.71 13.49
C CYS A 184 2.49 -8.75 14.22
N CYS A 185 2.59 -7.50 13.76
CA CYS A 185 3.46 -6.48 14.35
C CYS A 185 3.10 -6.12 15.82
N SER A 186 1.89 -6.45 16.28
CA SER A 186 1.41 -6.17 17.64
C SER A 186 1.76 -7.25 18.68
N VAL A 187 2.16 -8.47 18.25
CA VAL A 187 2.30 -9.62 19.16
C VAL A 187 3.55 -9.55 20.07
N SER A 188 4.69 -9.07 19.57
CA SER A 188 5.97 -9.14 20.30
C SER A 188 6.86 -7.91 20.12
N ASP A 189 7.67 -7.59 21.12
CA ASP A 189 8.66 -6.50 21.07
C ASP A 189 9.78 -6.77 20.06
N VAL A 190 9.99 -8.03 19.68
CA VAL A 190 10.94 -8.41 18.61
C VAL A 190 10.49 -7.84 17.24
N GLN A 191 9.19 -7.55 17.08
CA GLN A 191 8.63 -6.97 15.86
C GLN A 191 8.47 -5.44 15.91
N GLN A 192 9.09 -4.78 16.89
CA GLN A 192 9.06 -3.31 16.99
C GLN A 192 9.60 -2.63 15.73
N GLU A 193 10.73 -3.11 15.20
CA GLU A 193 11.33 -2.59 13.96
C GLU A 193 10.40 -2.84 12.75
N ALA A 194 9.73 -3.99 12.71
CA ALA A 194 8.78 -4.32 11.64
C ALA A 194 7.56 -3.37 11.63
N ALA A 195 7.10 -2.91 12.80
CA ALA A 195 6.02 -1.93 12.91
C ALA A 195 6.39 -0.58 12.27
N ALA A 196 7.60 -0.06 12.57
CA ALA A 196 8.08 1.19 11.99
C ALA A 196 8.24 1.09 10.47
N VAL A 197 8.83 -0.02 10.01
CA VAL A 197 9.03 -0.31 8.59
C VAL A 197 7.70 -0.43 7.86
N LEU A 198 6.73 -1.18 8.41
CA LEU A 198 5.41 -1.36 7.82
C LEU A 198 4.71 -0.02 7.59
N LEU A 199 4.70 0.86 8.60
CA LEU A 199 4.10 2.18 8.46
C LEU A 199 4.85 3.02 7.42
N SER A 200 6.19 2.96 7.39
CA SER A 200 6.98 3.70 6.40
C SER A 200 6.68 3.27 4.96
N VAL A 201 6.57 1.96 4.68
CA VAL A 201 6.32 1.46 3.31
C VAL A 201 4.88 1.69 2.86
N LEU A 202 3.95 1.83 3.82
CA LEU A 202 2.58 2.28 3.59
C LEU A 202 2.46 3.81 3.46
N GLN A 203 3.59 4.54 3.47
CA GLN A 203 3.62 6.01 3.47
C GLN A 203 2.80 6.62 4.61
N HIS A 204 2.75 5.90 5.73
CA HIS A 204 1.98 6.22 6.92
C HIS A 204 0.47 6.32 6.70
N LYS A 205 -0.06 5.86 5.56
CA LYS A 205 -1.50 5.78 5.28
C LYS A 205 -2.04 4.42 5.72
N LEU A 206 -3.04 4.45 6.62
CA LEU A 206 -3.81 3.27 7.00
C LEU A 206 -5.17 3.34 6.34
N ASP A 207 -5.31 2.61 5.24
CA ASP A 207 -6.49 2.61 4.38
C ASP A 207 -7.30 1.33 4.56
N PHE A 208 -8.49 1.46 5.16
CA PHE A 208 -9.48 0.39 5.29
C PHE A 208 -10.73 0.63 4.40
N SER A 209 -10.66 1.62 3.49
CA SER A 209 -11.75 2.07 2.61
C SER A 209 -11.96 1.16 1.40
N SER A 210 -12.63 0.02 1.57
CA SER A 210 -13.10 -0.72 0.39
C SER A 210 -14.16 -1.75 0.72
N ARG A 211 -15.20 -1.88 -0.11
CA ARG A 211 -16.14 -3.03 -0.06
C ARG A 211 -15.61 -4.28 -0.76
N SER A 212 -14.60 -4.18 -1.61
CA SER A 212 -14.12 -5.32 -2.38
C SER A 212 -13.02 -6.05 -1.63
N ALA A 213 -13.38 -6.78 -0.57
CA ALA A 213 -12.57 -7.92 -0.17
C ALA A 213 -12.95 -9.07 -1.11
N LEU A 214 -12.19 -9.27 -2.18
CA LEU A 214 -12.28 -10.52 -2.92
C LEU A 214 -11.54 -11.57 -2.08
N ASP A 215 -12.22 -12.12 -1.08
CA ASP A 215 -11.71 -13.27 -0.35
C ASP A 215 -11.74 -14.46 -1.32
N LEU A 216 -10.59 -14.79 -1.90
CA LEU A 216 -10.45 -15.90 -2.85
C LEU A 216 -10.70 -17.26 -2.17
N THR A 217 -10.82 -17.30 -0.85
CA THR A 217 -10.99 -18.54 -0.07
C THR A 217 -12.44 -18.83 0.32
N THR A 218 -13.35 -17.85 0.25
CA THR A 218 -14.76 -18.02 0.64
C THR A 218 -15.75 -17.40 -0.35
N ASN A 219 -16.67 -18.23 -0.86
CA ASN A 219 -17.81 -17.82 -1.71
C ASN A 219 -18.88 -17.07 -0.89
N THR A 220 -18.59 -15.87 -0.39
CA THR A 220 -19.58 -15.05 0.31
C THR A 220 -19.62 -13.65 -0.25
N ASP A 221 -20.83 -13.23 -0.63
CA ASP A 221 -21.17 -11.85 -0.95
C ASP A 221 -20.76 -10.93 0.21
N SER A 222 -19.55 -10.37 0.10
CA SER A 222 -19.02 -9.15 0.74
C SER A 222 -19.69 -8.73 2.05
N GLU A 223 -19.41 -9.44 3.15
CA GLU A 223 -19.62 -8.84 4.47
C GLU A 223 -18.66 -7.63 4.63
N PRO A 224 -19.14 -6.48 5.15
CA PRO A 224 -18.27 -5.34 5.43
C PRO A 224 -17.23 -5.74 6.48
N LEU A 225 -16.01 -5.20 6.39
CA LEU A 225 -15.00 -5.40 7.42
C LEU A 225 -15.57 -4.96 8.77
N HIS A 226 -15.55 -5.88 9.72
CA HIS A 226 -15.98 -5.66 11.08
C HIS A 226 -14.72 -5.57 11.94
N LEU A 227 -14.34 -4.34 12.29
CA LEU A 227 -13.27 -4.14 13.26
C LEU A 227 -13.75 -4.57 14.64
N THR A 228 -12.82 -5.07 15.43
CA THR A 228 -12.99 -5.48 16.81
C THR A 228 -12.19 -4.56 17.73
N ALA A 229 -12.42 -4.67 19.04
CA ALA A 229 -11.60 -3.97 20.02
C ALA A 229 -10.12 -4.43 19.98
N ASP A 230 -9.87 -5.70 19.62
CA ASP A 230 -8.52 -6.23 19.44
C ASP A 230 -7.81 -5.63 18.24
N ASP A 231 -8.52 -5.42 17.13
CA ASP A 231 -7.98 -4.73 15.95
C ASP A 231 -7.52 -3.32 16.31
N CYS A 232 -8.34 -2.61 17.09
CA CYS A 232 -8.02 -1.27 17.57
C CYS A 232 -6.80 -1.26 18.52
N ARG A 233 -6.70 -2.27 19.40
CA ARG A 233 -5.53 -2.45 20.26
C ARG A 233 -4.27 -2.74 19.45
N ALA A 234 -4.36 -3.61 18.45
CA ALA A 234 -3.23 -3.96 17.58
C ALA A 234 -2.72 -2.74 16.83
N MET A 235 -3.63 -1.99 16.18
CA MET A 235 -3.32 -0.71 15.55
C MET A 235 -2.61 0.24 16.51
N SER A 236 -3.21 0.49 17.68
CA SER A 236 -2.65 1.38 18.71
C SER A 236 -1.24 0.96 19.14
N ARG A 237 -0.99 -0.34 19.35
CA ARG A 237 0.34 -0.85 19.70
C ARG A 237 1.36 -0.68 18.59
N VAL A 238 1.00 -0.95 17.34
CA VAL A 238 1.90 -0.78 16.18
C VAL A 238 2.33 0.67 16.05
N ILE A 239 1.37 1.58 16.18
CA ILE A 239 1.60 3.02 16.18
C ILE A 239 2.56 3.41 17.30
N GLN A 240 2.30 2.94 18.53
CA GLN A 240 3.13 3.21 19.69
C GLN A 240 4.56 2.68 19.53
N ARG A 241 4.72 1.48 18.95
CA ARG A 241 6.01 0.82 18.74
C ARG A 241 6.87 1.51 17.70
N ALA A 242 6.27 1.91 16.58
CA ALA A 242 6.95 2.64 15.52
C ALA A 242 7.53 3.98 16.02
N GLN A 243 6.95 4.56 17.06
CA GLN A 243 7.39 5.83 17.65
C GLN A 243 8.61 5.67 18.58
N SER A 244 8.79 4.50 19.20
CA SER A 244 9.89 4.25 20.15
C SER A 244 11.26 4.17 19.46
N ASP A 245 11.33 3.76 18.19
CA ASP A 245 12.60 3.72 17.43
C ASP A 245 13.12 5.11 17.06
N THR A 246 12.23 6.07 16.75
CA THR A 246 12.59 7.48 16.55
C THR A 246 13.19 8.09 17.82
N ILE A 247 12.64 7.75 18.99
CA ILE A 247 13.14 8.23 20.29
C ILE A 247 14.47 7.56 20.65
N ARG A 248 14.70 6.30 20.27
CA ARG A 248 15.94 5.56 20.57
C ARG A 248 17.12 6.04 19.72
N TYR A 249 16.88 6.44 18.47
CA TYR A 249 17.91 7.06 17.61
C TYR A 249 18.36 8.44 18.12
N CYS A 250 17.47 9.19 18.78
CA CYS A 250 17.84 10.44 19.46
C CYS A 250 18.66 10.20 20.73
N HIS A 251 18.43 9.08 21.44
CA HIS A 251 19.17 8.74 22.68
C HIS A 251 20.60 8.22 22.43
N SER A 252 20.92 7.65 21.26
CA SER A 252 22.29 7.19 20.96
C SER A 252 23.29 8.34 20.74
N HIS A 253 22.81 9.59 20.60
CA HIS A 253 23.64 10.79 20.46
C HIS A 253 23.74 11.66 21.72
N ILE A 254 23.11 11.27 22.83
CA ILE A 254 23.24 11.97 24.11
C ILE A 254 23.62 10.95 25.20
N THR A 255 24.89 10.95 25.57
CA THR A 255 25.41 10.16 26.71
C THR A 255 24.92 10.77 28.01
N LEU A 256 23.92 10.17 28.65
CA LEU A 256 23.62 10.43 30.06
C LEU A 256 23.45 9.10 30.80
N GLN A 257 24.39 8.84 31.70
CA GLN A 257 24.43 7.68 32.58
C GLN A 257 23.21 7.66 33.53
N PRO A 258 22.71 6.48 33.93
CA PRO A 258 21.57 6.39 34.84
C PRO A 258 22.03 6.51 36.30
N LYS A 259 21.46 7.47 37.03
CA LYS A 259 21.41 7.42 38.51
C LYS A 259 19.99 7.12 38.97
N THR A 260 19.83 5.89 39.44
CA THR A 260 18.89 5.34 40.44
C THR A 260 17.66 6.16 40.87
N GLY A 261 16.48 5.55 40.69
CA GLY A 261 15.39 5.59 41.66
C GLY A 261 14.17 6.45 41.32
N CYS A 262 13.15 5.88 40.65
CA CYS A 262 11.73 5.88 41.07
C CYS A 262 10.81 5.28 39.98
N PRO A 263 9.69 4.62 40.34
CA PRO A 263 8.85 3.85 39.42
C PRO A 263 7.76 4.71 38.75
N TRP A 264 7.67 4.62 37.41
CA TRP A 264 6.51 4.95 36.56
C TRP A 264 5.70 6.22 36.90
N LYS A 265 6.32 7.38 36.74
CA LYS A 265 5.61 8.60 36.31
C LYS A 265 6.47 9.31 35.27
N LEU A 266 6.39 8.86 34.01
CA LEU A 266 7.04 9.56 32.91
C LEU A 266 6.24 10.82 32.59
N SER A 267 6.93 11.95 32.66
CA SER A 267 6.46 13.31 32.43
C SER A 267 5.76 13.46 31.07
N ARG A 268 4.58 14.08 31.11
CA ARG A 268 3.53 14.08 30.09
C ARG A 268 3.73 15.15 28.99
N ALA A 269 4.90 15.77 28.86
CA ALA A 269 5.04 17.04 28.13
C ALA A 269 6.14 17.13 27.06
N GLU A 270 7.14 16.24 27.03
CA GLU A 270 8.24 16.33 26.06
C GLU A 270 8.35 15.19 25.02
N PRO A 271 7.84 13.97 25.25
CA PRO A 271 7.78 12.94 24.19
C PRO A 271 6.81 13.29 23.05
N ALA A 272 5.88 14.23 23.29
CA ALA A 272 4.82 14.67 22.37
C ALA A 272 5.33 14.97 20.94
N ARG A 273 6.42 15.73 20.81
CA ARG A 273 6.89 16.22 19.51
C ARG A 273 7.42 15.16 18.55
N SER A 274 7.72 13.94 19.01
CA SER A 274 8.22 12.83 18.17
C SER A 274 7.19 11.71 17.98
N LEU A 275 6.04 11.79 18.65
CA LEU A 275 4.89 10.88 18.50
C LEU A 275 4.10 11.16 17.20
N SER A 276 4.36 12.30 16.55
CA SER A 276 3.61 12.87 15.43
C SER A 276 3.80 12.21 14.05
N GLY A 277 4.71 11.24 13.90
CA GLY A 277 5.12 10.75 12.57
C GLY A 277 4.55 9.39 12.13
N ALA A 278 4.09 8.54 13.04
CA ALA A 278 3.82 7.13 12.73
C ALA A 278 2.40 6.88 12.21
N LEU A 279 1.41 7.56 12.79
CA LEU A 279 0.10 7.70 12.17
C LEU A 279 0.23 8.83 11.17
N GLY A 280 0.16 8.50 9.89
CA GLY A 280 0.37 9.49 8.85
C GLY A 280 -0.73 10.53 8.83
N GLU A 281 -0.66 11.29 7.77
CA GLU A 281 -1.63 12.31 7.40
C GLU A 281 -3.06 11.75 7.47
N GLU A 282 -3.30 10.51 7.05
CA GLU A 282 -4.64 9.97 6.81
C GLU A 282 -4.93 8.64 7.55
N LEU A 283 -6.08 8.57 8.23
CA LEU A 283 -6.72 7.32 8.66
C LEU A 283 -8.09 7.23 7.99
N ASP A 284 -8.23 6.27 7.10
CA ASP A 284 -9.48 6.06 6.37
C ASP A 284 -10.15 4.76 6.85
N LEU A 285 -11.27 4.91 7.53
CA LEU A 285 -12.15 3.84 7.99
C LEU A 285 -13.50 3.87 7.28
N SER A 286 -13.62 4.64 6.20
CA SER A 286 -14.88 4.80 5.48
C SER A 286 -15.49 3.45 5.11
N GLN A 287 -16.81 3.38 5.20
CA GLN A 287 -17.60 2.17 4.89
C GLN A 287 -17.29 0.96 5.79
N THR A 288 -16.58 1.15 6.91
CA THR A 288 -16.34 0.14 7.95
C THR A 288 -17.41 0.26 9.04
N ARG A 289 -18.01 -0.85 9.48
CA ARG A 289 -19.02 -0.77 10.55
C ARG A 289 -18.33 -0.56 11.90
N LEU A 290 -18.63 0.56 12.55
CA LEU A 290 -18.05 0.91 13.86
C LEU A 290 -19.14 0.80 14.93
N ASP A 291 -19.03 -0.19 15.81
CA ASP A 291 -19.85 -0.28 17.01
C ASP A 291 -19.24 0.53 18.17
N LEU A 292 -19.94 0.57 19.31
CA LEU A 292 -19.51 1.33 20.47
C LEU A 292 -18.16 0.84 21.05
N GLN A 293 -17.88 -0.46 21.00
CA GLN A 293 -16.62 -1.02 21.50
C GLN A 293 -15.46 -0.67 20.57
N VAL A 294 -15.68 -0.70 19.26
CA VAL A 294 -14.71 -0.24 18.28
C VAL A 294 -14.44 1.25 18.44
N CYS A 295 -15.46 2.07 18.68
CA CYS A 295 -15.29 3.50 18.95
C CYS A 295 -14.45 3.79 20.20
N ARG A 296 -14.55 2.96 21.26
CA ARG A 296 -13.62 3.03 22.42
C ARG A 296 -12.18 2.66 22.04
N GLY A 297 -12.02 1.69 21.14
CA GLY A 297 -10.70 1.37 20.60
C GLY A 297 -10.12 2.49 19.74
N LEU A 298 -10.95 3.14 18.93
CA LEU A 298 -10.58 4.29 18.11
C LEU A 298 -10.24 5.51 18.96
N GLU A 299 -10.94 5.73 20.07
CA GLU A 299 -10.56 6.75 21.06
C GLU A 299 -9.10 6.58 21.48
N LEU A 300 -8.65 5.36 21.78
CA LEU A 300 -7.25 5.08 22.11
C LEU A 300 -6.34 5.39 20.93
N ILE A 301 -6.69 4.95 19.72
CA ILE A 301 -5.90 5.25 18.50
C ILE A 301 -5.77 6.77 18.29
N LEU A 302 -6.82 7.55 18.55
CA LEU A 302 -6.82 9.00 18.44
C LEU A 302 -6.07 9.67 19.63
N GLU A 303 -6.14 9.08 20.82
CA GLU A 303 -5.40 9.53 22.01
C GLU A 303 -3.88 9.44 21.79
N TYR A 304 -3.39 8.36 21.20
CA TYR A 304 -1.97 8.18 20.89
C TYR A 304 -1.54 8.80 19.55
N SER A 305 -2.50 9.32 18.78
CA SER A 305 -2.23 10.12 17.59
C SER A 305 -1.93 11.57 17.95
N GLU A 306 -0.97 12.21 17.28
CA GLU A 306 -0.80 13.66 17.29
C GLU A 306 -0.98 14.24 15.89
N ARG A 307 -1.83 15.26 15.76
CA ARG A 307 -2.07 16.07 14.55
C ARG A 307 -2.19 15.27 13.25
N ARG A 308 -3.33 14.60 13.08
CA ARG A 308 -3.72 14.01 11.79
C ARG A 308 -4.13 15.11 10.81
N THR A 309 -3.83 14.93 9.53
CA THR A 309 -4.42 15.80 8.52
C THR A 309 -5.83 15.33 8.20
N GLU A 310 -6.11 14.03 8.16
CA GLU A 310 -7.38 13.50 7.66
C GLU A 310 -7.85 12.26 8.45
N LEU A 311 -9.13 12.26 8.82
CA LEU A 311 -9.85 11.15 9.44
C LEU A 311 -11.15 10.95 8.67
N ASP A 312 -11.24 9.87 7.91
CA ASP A 312 -12.47 9.50 7.20
C ASP A 312 -13.22 8.42 7.98
N LEU A 313 -14.40 8.79 8.48
CA LEU A 313 -15.36 7.92 9.17
C LEU A 313 -16.71 7.95 8.45
N SER A 314 -16.71 8.20 7.13
CA SER A 314 -17.92 8.24 6.33
C SER A 314 -18.56 6.85 6.23
N GLN A 315 -19.89 6.79 6.18
CA GLN A 315 -20.66 5.54 6.02
C GLN A 315 -20.35 4.45 7.07
N CYS A 316 -19.97 4.84 8.28
CA CYS A 316 -19.56 3.94 9.35
C CYS A 316 -20.70 3.46 10.27
N ARG A 317 -21.93 3.98 10.06
CA ARG A 317 -23.10 3.80 10.93
C ARG A 317 -22.95 4.40 12.33
N LEU A 318 -22.20 5.49 12.43
CA LEU A 318 -22.04 6.23 13.68
C LEU A 318 -23.37 6.85 14.12
N THR A 319 -23.61 6.83 15.43
CA THR A 319 -24.72 7.50 16.12
C THR A 319 -24.16 8.60 17.03
N ASP A 320 -25.04 9.40 17.63
CA ASP A 320 -24.64 10.43 18.60
C ASP A 320 -23.92 9.82 19.82
N ASP A 321 -24.30 8.62 20.25
CA ASP A 321 -23.66 7.91 21.36
C ASP A 321 -22.23 7.46 21.02
N SER A 322 -22.00 6.99 19.79
CA SER A 322 -20.66 6.60 19.35
C SER A 322 -19.77 7.82 19.12
N LEU A 323 -20.36 8.94 18.69
CA LEU A 323 -19.67 10.21 18.54
C LEU A 323 -19.14 10.74 19.88
N ASP A 324 -19.90 10.63 20.97
CA ASP A 324 -19.48 11.10 22.30
C ASP A 324 -18.14 10.53 22.78
N LEU A 325 -17.78 9.33 22.33
CA LEU A 325 -16.48 8.70 22.61
C LEU A 325 -15.34 9.28 21.79
N LEU A 326 -15.62 9.76 20.57
CA LEU A 326 -14.60 10.25 19.63
C LEU A 326 -14.33 11.75 19.81
N LEU A 327 -15.35 12.51 20.20
CA LEU A 327 -15.33 13.97 20.41
C LEU A 327 -14.10 14.49 21.18
N PRO A 328 -13.65 13.87 22.30
CA PRO A 328 -12.52 14.39 23.08
C PRO A 328 -11.22 14.52 22.28
N ASN A 329 -11.00 13.67 21.26
CA ASN A 329 -9.75 13.62 20.51
C ASN A 329 -9.81 14.25 19.12
N LEU A 330 -10.98 14.70 18.65
CA LEU A 330 -11.14 15.28 17.31
C LEU A 330 -10.36 16.58 17.08
N HIS A 331 -10.03 17.31 18.14
CA HIS A 331 -9.20 18.53 18.06
C HIS A 331 -7.84 18.30 17.41
N LYS A 332 -7.37 17.04 17.37
CA LYS A 332 -6.11 16.63 16.77
C LYS A 332 -6.19 16.40 15.26
N VAL A 333 -7.35 16.55 14.62
CA VAL A 333 -7.53 16.28 13.19
C VAL A 333 -7.76 17.59 12.42
N GLN A 334 -7.31 17.69 11.17
CA GLN A 334 -7.56 18.87 10.31
C GLN A 334 -8.79 18.70 9.41
N HIS A 335 -8.94 17.54 8.78
CA HIS A 335 -10.03 17.19 7.87
C HIS A 335 -10.77 15.98 8.43
N ILE A 336 -12.07 16.11 8.65
CA ILE A 336 -12.89 15.05 9.24
C ILE A 336 -14.08 14.77 8.32
N ASP A 337 -14.24 13.52 7.91
CA ASP A 337 -15.40 13.08 7.14
C ASP A 337 -16.32 12.23 8.02
N PHE A 338 -17.51 12.77 8.33
CA PHE A 338 -18.59 12.06 9.03
C PHE A 338 -19.80 11.82 8.12
N SER A 339 -19.65 11.97 6.80
CA SER A 339 -20.78 11.88 5.88
C SER A 339 -21.42 10.49 5.83
N GLY A 340 -22.73 10.41 5.55
CA GLY A 340 -23.41 9.13 5.38
C GLY A 340 -23.57 8.29 6.67
N ASN A 341 -23.59 8.92 7.84
CA ASN A 341 -23.82 8.27 9.13
C ASN A 341 -25.26 8.51 9.64
N SER A 342 -25.53 8.15 10.90
CA SER A 342 -26.82 8.35 11.57
C SER A 342 -26.73 9.43 12.65
N ILE A 343 -25.93 10.48 12.42
CA ILE A 343 -25.75 11.61 13.34
C ILE A 343 -26.99 12.50 13.26
N THR A 344 -27.54 12.88 14.42
CA THR A 344 -28.70 13.77 14.52
C THR A 344 -28.29 15.24 14.67
N GLU A 345 -29.27 16.16 14.69
CA GLU A 345 -29.03 17.57 15.00
C GLU A 345 -28.27 17.77 16.32
N ALA A 346 -28.55 16.96 17.34
CA ALA A 346 -27.89 17.05 18.63
C ALA A 346 -26.40 16.67 18.54
N GLY A 347 -26.07 15.59 17.83
CA GLY A 347 -24.69 15.21 17.55
C GLY A 347 -23.96 16.27 16.72
N ALA A 348 -24.61 16.82 15.70
CA ALA A 348 -24.05 17.87 14.86
C ALA A 348 -23.75 19.17 15.65
N GLU A 349 -24.61 19.54 16.61
CA GLU A 349 -24.37 20.67 17.51
C GLU A 349 -23.14 20.42 18.41
N LYS A 350 -22.96 19.20 18.93
CA LYS A 350 -21.76 18.84 19.71
C LYS A 350 -20.49 19.00 18.88
N ILE A 351 -20.49 18.54 17.62
CA ILE A 351 -19.36 18.72 16.69
C ILE A 351 -19.08 20.21 16.48
N TYR A 352 -20.11 21.00 16.20
CA TYR A 352 -19.99 22.45 16.03
C TYR A 352 -19.29 23.14 17.21
N ARG A 353 -19.67 22.79 18.45
CA ARG A 353 -19.06 23.33 19.67
C ARG A 353 -17.57 23.00 19.80
N ILE A 354 -17.13 21.84 19.31
CA ILE A 354 -15.72 21.46 19.31
C ILE A 354 -14.99 22.22 18.21
N VAL A 355 -15.51 22.25 16.99
CA VAL A 355 -14.88 22.89 15.83
C VAL A 355 -14.71 24.40 16.03
N THR A 356 -15.71 25.07 16.61
CA THR A 356 -15.63 26.51 16.95
C THR A 356 -14.55 26.83 17.99
N ARG A 357 -14.23 25.88 18.87
CA ARG A 357 -13.17 26.03 19.90
C ARG A 357 -11.79 25.58 19.43
N ASN A 358 -11.69 24.94 18.27
CA ASN A 358 -10.46 24.34 17.77
C ASN A 358 -10.08 24.91 16.39
N SER A 359 -9.05 25.74 16.36
CA SER A 359 -8.54 26.35 15.12
C SER A 359 -7.76 25.38 14.22
N ASN A 360 -7.44 24.18 14.72
CA ASN A 360 -6.74 23.16 13.95
C ASN A 360 -7.64 22.48 12.90
N ILE A 361 -8.94 22.41 13.16
CA ILE A 361 -9.91 21.77 12.26
C ILE A 361 -10.19 22.74 11.11
N LYS A 362 -9.93 22.27 9.89
CA LYS A 362 -10.08 22.98 8.61
C LYS A 362 -11.35 22.59 7.86
N THR A 363 -11.73 21.31 7.91
CA THR A 363 -12.88 20.79 7.17
C THR A 363 -13.61 19.73 7.98
N VAL A 364 -14.95 19.80 7.99
CA VAL A 364 -15.85 18.80 8.55
C VAL A 364 -16.98 18.53 7.58
N ARG A 365 -17.09 17.30 7.08
CA ARG A 365 -18.19 16.86 6.20
C ARG A 365 -19.27 16.17 7.00
N LEU A 366 -20.51 16.63 6.86
CA LEU A 366 -21.69 16.12 7.56
C LEU A 366 -22.87 15.80 6.63
N PHE A 367 -22.72 15.93 5.32
CA PHE A 367 -23.77 15.59 4.36
C PHE A 367 -24.22 14.12 4.50
N ASN A 368 -25.45 13.83 4.07
CA ASN A 368 -26.08 12.50 4.21
C ASN A 368 -26.19 11.99 5.67
N ASN A 369 -26.38 12.87 6.65
CA ASN A 369 -26.78 12.54 8.03
C ASN A 369 -28.24 12.93 8.31
N ILE A 370 -28.72 12.68 9.53
CA ILE A 370 -30.09 12.98 9.97
C ILE A 370 -30.15 14.41 10.54
N ILE A 371 -29.80 15.40 9.71
CA ILE A 371 -29.73 16.82 10.10
C ILE A 371 -30.68 17.62 9.20
N GLU A 372 -31.79 18.11 9.75
CA GLU A 372 -32.81 18.85 9.01
C GLU A 372 -32.47 20.34 8.95
N SER A 373 -32.10 20.94 10.08
CA SER A 373 -31.73 22.36 10.18
C SER A 373 -30.24 22.59 9.97
N ARG A 374 -29.89 23.44 8.99
CA ARG A 374 -28.51 23.75 8.62
C ARG A 374 -28.06 25.17 8.99
N GLU A 375 -28.93 25.94 9.64
CA GLU A 375 -28.69 27.36 9.94
C GLU A 375 -27.42 27.57 10.78
N LEU A 376 -27.13 26.64 11.70
CA LEU A 376 -25.95 26.70 12.58
C LEU A 376 -24.63 26.67 11.80
N PHE A 377 -24.59 25.98 10.66
CA PHE A 377 -23.36 25.69 9.91
C PHE A 377 -23.12 26.66 8.75
N ARG A 378 -24.16 27.35 8.26
CA ARG A 378 -24.09 28.22 7.05
C ARG A 378 -23.03 29.32 7.13
N THR A 379 -22.69 29.76 8.33
CA THR A 379 -21.75 30.86 8.57
C THR A 379 -20.31 30.40 8.74
N ASP A 380 -20.06 29.10 8.90
CA ASP A 380 -18.73 28.54 9.11
C ASP A 380 -18.28 27.76 7.85
N PRO A 381 -17.32 28.29 7.07
CA PRO A 381 -16.90 27.69 5.80
C PRO A 381 -16.19 26.34 5.96
N ARG A 382 -15.88 25.92 7.20
CA ARG A 382 -15.27 24.62 7.49
C ARG A 382 -16.27 23.47 7.37
N PHE A 383 -17.58 23.75 7.38
CA PHE A 383 -18.61 22.73 7.33
C PHE A 383 -19.16 22.49 5.93
N GLU A 384 -19.10 21.23 5.50
CA GLU A 384 -19.65 20.74 4.24
C GLU A 384 -20.95 19.95 4.53
N ILE A 385 -22.10 20.61 4.37
CA ILE A 385 -23.43 20.08 4.69
C ILE A 385 -24.45 20.39 3.58
N TRP A 386 -24.41 19.61 2.48
CA TRP A 386 -25.38 19.71 1.38
C TRP A 386 -26.40 18.57 1.38
#